data_AF-A0A2V9WRS3-F1
#
_entry.id   AF-A0A2V9WRS3-F1
#
_cell.length_a   1.000
_cell.length_b   1.000
_cell.length_c   1.000
_cell.angle_alpha   90.00
_cell.angle_beta   90.00
_cell.angle_gamma   90.00
#
_symmetry.space_group_name_H-M   'P 1'
#
loop_
_entity.id
_entity.type
_entity.pdbx_description
1 polymer ?
#
loop_
_entity_poly.entity_id
_entity_poly.type
_entity_poly.pdbx_seq_one_letter_code
_entity_poly.pdbx_strand_id
1 'polypeptide(L)'
;MHPRIREFLSARQFADYVCLGQGPFYGLACETALKITEMSASDAQSFHTLEFRHGPKAIVSPETLVIFLLSERGYDAECDVLEEIKSLGGNHFHAHHPGG
;
A
#
# COMPACT_ATOMS: atom_id res chain seq x y z
N MET A 1 5.17 18.87 -1.42
CA MET A 1 4.59 17.75 -0.67
C MET A 1 3.28 18.21 -0.04
N HIS A 2 2.18 17.48 -0.22
CA HIS A 2 0.84 17.91 0.22
C HIS A 2 0.73 17.91 1.76
N PRO A 3 0.10 18.92 2.41
CA PRO A 3 0.10 19.09 3.86
C PRO A 3 -0.42 17.86 4.64
N ARG A 4 -1.46 17.20 4.12
CA ARG A 4 -2.03 15.98 4.72
C ARG A 4 -1.05 14.80 4.77
N ILE A 5 -0.14 14.70 3.79
CA ILE A 5 0.85 13.63 3.74
C ILE A 5 1.88 13.84 4.85
N ARG A 6 2.32 15.09 5.06
CA ARG A 6 3.29 15.41 6.12
C ARG A 6 2.73 15.12 7.51
N GLU A 7 1.48 15.50 7.77
CA GLU A 7 0.83 15.29 9.06
C GLU A 7 0.69 13.80 9.38
N PHE A 8 0.23 13.00 8.41
CA PHE A 8 0.12 11.55 8.52
C PHE A 8 1.45 10.85 8.81
N LEU A 9 2.53 11.25 8.12
CA LEU A 9 3.86 10.68 8.32
C LEU A 9 4.54 11.14 9.62
N SER A 10 4.30 12.38 10.06
CA SER A 10 4.91 12.91 11.29
C SER A 10 4.33 12.31 12.56
N ALA A 11 3.10 11.80 12.51
CA ALA A 11 2.40 11.28 13.66
C ALA A 11 2.74 9.80 13.97
N ARG A 12 3.44 9.09 13.07
CA ARG A 12 3.56 7.63 13.11
C ARG A 12 4.92 7.14 12.59
N GLN A 13 5.53 6.24 13.34
CA GLN A 13 6.57 5.34 12.82
C GLN A 13 5.90 4.01 12.49
N PHE A 14 6.13 3.51 11.27
CA PHE A 14 5.65 2.21 10.83
C PHE A 14 6.82 1.22 10.85
N ALA A 15 6.56 0.00 11.32
CA ALA A 15 7.56 -1.05 11.38
C ALA A 15 7.70 -1.78 10.03
N ASP A 16 6.57 -1.95 9.33
CA ASP A 16 6.49 -2.70 8.08
C ASP A 16 5.82 -1.86 6.98
N TYR A 17 6.33 -2.00 5.75
CA TYR A 17 5.77 -1.34 4.58
C TYR A 17 5.35 -2.36 3.53
N VAL A 18 4.15 -2.21 3.00
CA VAL A 18 3.60 -3.10 1.96
C VAL A 18 3.12 -2.27 0.79
N CYS A 19 3.63 -2.51 -0.40
CA CYS A 19 3.20 -1.86 -1.64
C CYS A 19 2.36 -2.82 -2.48
N LEU A 20 1.11 -2.43 -2.78
CA LEU A 20 0.16 -3.23 -3.54
C LEU A 20 -0.11 -2.58 -4.90
N GLY A 21 -0.08 -3.39 -5.96
CA GLY A 21 -0.49 -2.95 -7.29
C GLY A 21 -0.92 -4.11 -8.18
N GLN A 22 -1.64 -3.79 -9.26
CA GLN A 22 -2.05 -4.75 -10.29
C GLN A 22 -1.53 -4.38 -11.67
N GLY A 23 -1.29 -5.40 -12.50
CA GLY A 23 -0.81 -5.23 -13.88
C GLY A 23 0.39 -4.27 -13.97
N PRO A 24 0.31 -3.17 -14.74
CA PRO A 24 1.41 -2.22 -14.86
C PRO A 24 1.76 -1.49 -13.56
N PHE A 25 0.80 -1.31 -12.64
CA PHE A 25 1.05 -0.69 -11.33
C PHE A 25 1.84 -1.61 -10.40
N TYR A 26 1.89 -2.92 -10.65
CA TYR A 26 2.75 -3.82 -9.89
C TYR A 26 4.23 -3.47 -10.04
N GLY A 27 4.69 -3.13 -11.27
CA GLY A 27 6.06 -2.66 -11.47
C GLY A 27 6.36 -1.39 -10.67
N LEU A 28 5.38 -0.50 -10.57
CA LEU A 28 5.49 0.72 -9.77
C LEU A 28 5.47 0.42 -8.26
N ALA A 29 4.73 -0.59 -7.81
CA ALA A 29 4.73 -1.07 -6.43
C ALA A 29 6.09 -1.68 -6.04
N CYS A 30 6.71 -2.46 -6.94
CA CYS A 30 8.06 -3.01 -6.74
C CYS A 30 9.09 -1.90 -6.58
N GLU A 31 9.09 -0.90 -7.49
CA GLU A 31 10.01 0.24 -7.40
C GLU A 31 9.76 1.06 -6.13
N THR A 32 8.50 1.25 -5.73
CA THR A 32 8.16 1.96 -4.50
C THR A 32 8.71 1.24 -3.28
N ALA A 33 8.52 -0.08 -3.18
CA ALA A 33 9.10 -0.88 -2.10
C ALA A 33 10.64 -0.80 -2.11
N LEU A 34 11.26 -0.95 -3.28
CA LEU A 34 12.71 -0.83 -3.42
C LEU A 34 13.23 0.51 -2.91
N LYS A 35 12.57 1.62 -3.26
CA LYS A 35 12.99 2.95 -2.81
C LYS A 35 12.78 3.17 -1.31
N ILE A 36 11.72 2.61 -0.72
CA ILE A 36 11.53 2.66 0.73
C ILE A 36 12.68 1.92 1.43
N THR A 37 13.04 0.74 0.95
CA THR A 37 14.13 -0.06 1.49
C THR A 37 15.48 0.65 1.36
N GLU A 38 15.80 1.18 0.18
CA GLU A 38 17.08 1.85 -0.08
C GLU A 38 17.24 3.19 0.66
N MET A 39 16.19 4.01 0.71
CA MET A 39 16.28 5.38 1.23
C MET A 39 16.00 5.48 2.72
N SER A 40 15.14 4.61 3.25
CA SER A 40 14.68 4.67 4.64
C SER A 40 15.22 3.53 5.50
N ALA A 41 16.00 2.60 4.92
CA ALA A 41 16.50 1.40 5.59
C ALA A 41 15.40 0.60 6.32
N SER A 42 14.17 0.70 5.83
CA SER A 42 12.98 0.04 6.38
C SER A 42 12.64 -1.17 5.53
N ASP A 43 12.08 -2.23 6.12
CA ASP A 43 11.69 -3.40 5.33
C ASP A 43 10.39 -3.11 4.59
N ALA A 44 10.44 -3.17 3.26
CA ALA A 44 9.31 -2.91 2.39
C ALA A 44 9.14 -4.04 1.38
N GLN A 45 7.93 -4.57 1.32
CA GLN A 45 7.56 -5.68 0.44
C GLN A 45 6.55 -5.22 -0.60
N SER A 46 6.50 -5.89 -1.74
CA SER A 46 5.53 -5.62 -2.79
C SER A 46 4.76 -6.87 -3.17
N PHE A 47 3.46 -6.73 -3.39
CA PHE A 47 2.58 -7.83 -3.78
C PHE A 47 1.58 -7.38 -4.84
N HIS A 48 1.10 -8.35 -5.60
CA HIS A 48 -0.12 -8.19 -6.36
C HIS A 48 -1.30 -7.95 -5.39
N THR A 49 -2.04 -6.84 -5.56
CA THR A 49 -3.18 -6.44 -4.71
C THR A 49 -4.14 -7.60 -4.38
N LEU A 50 -4.54 -8.40 -5.37
CA LEU A 50 -5.48 -9.50 -5.16
C LEU A 50 -4.84 -10.72 -4.48
N GLU A 51 -3.57 -11.02 -4.81
CA GLU A 51 -2.80 -12.10 -4.20
C GLU A 51 -2.53 -11.85 -2.71
N PHE A 52 -2.51 -10.58 -2.30
CA PHE A 52 -2.29 -10.20 -0.91
C PHE A 52 -3.30 -10.85 0.05
N ARG A 53 -4.53 -11.15 -0.42
CA ARG A 53 -5.55 -11.84 0.38
C ARG A 53 -5.21 -13.28 0.73
N HIS A 54 -4.34 -13.92 -0.05
CA HIS A 54 -4.07 -15.36 0.00
C HIS A 54 -2.95 -15.76 0.99
N GLY A 55 -2.76 -14.97 2.04
CA GLY A 55 -1.77 -15.24 3.09
C GLY A 55 -1.02 -13.98 3.54
N PRO A 56 -0.44 -13.18 2.62
CA PRO A 56 0.36 -12.01 2.98
C PRO A 56 -0.36 -10.99 3.87
N LYS A 57 -1.69 -10.88 3.78
CA LYS A 57 -2.50 -10.04 4.68
C LYS A 57 -2.31 -10.32 6.17
N ALA A 58 -1.79 -11.48 6.56
CA ALA A 58 -1.49 -11.80 7.95
C ALA A 58 -0.41 -10.89 8.57
N ILE A 59 0.39 -10.20 7.74
CA ILE A 59 1.37 -9.19 8.18
C ILE A 59 0.68 -7.89 8.62
N VAL A 60 -0.57 -7.63 8.19
CA VAL A 60 -1.25 -6.37 8.49
C VAL A 60 -1.46 -6.22 9.98
N SER A 61 -0.83 -5.18 10.53
CA SER A 61 -0.99 -4.74 11.92
C SER A 61 -1.18 -3.22 11.97
N PRO A 62 -1.51 -2.66 13.16
CA PRO A 62 -1.53 -1.21 13.36
C PRO A 62 -0.19 -0.51 13.14
N GLU A 63 0.92 -1.24 13.03
CA GLU A 63 2.26 -0.72 12.75
C GLU A 63 2.67 -0.89 11.28
N THR A 64 1.81 -1.48 10.45
CA THR A 64 2.04 -1.66 9.02
C THR A 64 1.45 -0.50 8.22
N LEU A 65 2.22 0.04 7.25
CA LEU A 65 1.72 0.96 6.24
C LEU A 65 1.54 0.24 4.90
N VAL A 66 0.29 0.20 4.42
CA VAL A 66 -0.05 -0.39 3.12
C VAL A 66 -0.29 0.70 2.08
N ILE A 67 0.48 0.69 1.01
CA ILE A 67 0.43 1.65 -0.10
C ILE A 67 -0.26 0.98 -1.28
N PHE A 68 -1.44 1.45 -1.65
CA PHE A 68 -2.22 0.95 -2.78
C PHE A 68 -2.03 1.81 -4.02
N LEU A 69 -1.65 1.17 -5.13
CA LEU A 69 -1.62 1.77 -6.47
C LEU A 69 -2.80 1.20 -7.26
N LEU A 70 -3.97 1.84 -7.11
CA LEU A 70 -5.25 1.32 -7.61
C LEU A 70 -5.35 1.47 -9.13
N SER A 71 -5.67 0.36 -9.81
CA SER A 71 -5.92 0.37 -11.25
C SER A 71 -7.38 0.71 -11.57
N GLU A 72 -7.64 1.30 -12.74
CA GLU A 72 -9.03 1.56 -13.18
C GLU A 72 -9.77 0.29 -13.54
N ARG A 73 -9.10 -0.66 -14.21
CA ARG A 73 -9.73 -1.92 -14.66
C ARG A 73 -10.06 -2.89 -13.54
N GLY A 74 -9.32 -2.83 -12.43
CA GLY A 74 -9.50 -3.69 -11.26
C GLY A 74 -10.04 -2.97 -10.03
N TYR A 75 -10.49 -1.71 -10.19
CA TYR A 75 -10.75 -0.80 -9.08
C TYR A 75 -11.65 -1.39 -8.00
N ASP A 76 -12.81 -1.93 -8.38
CA ASP A 76 -13.78 -2.47 -7.41
C ASP A 76 -13.17 -3.62 -6.58
N ALA A 77 -12.48 -4.56 -7.23
CA ALA A 77 -11.86 -5.70 -6.56
C ALA A 77 -10.68 -5.29 -5.67
N GLU A 78 -9.94 -4.25 -6.06
CA GLU A 78 -8.85 -3.67 -5.26
C GLU A 78 -9.40 -2.84 -4.08
N CYS A 79 -10.52 -2.14 -4.26
CA CYS A 79 -11.25 -1.46 -3.19
C CYS A 79 -11.77 -2.43 -2.15
N ASP A 80 -12.24 -3.61 -2.55
CA ASP A 80 -12.62 -4.67 -1.60
C ASP A 80 -11.42 -5.13 -0.75
N VAL A 81 -10.18 -5.09 -1.28
CA VAL A 81 -8.96 -5.39 -0.48
C VAL A 81 -8.69 -4.23 0.46
N LEU A 82 -8.82 -3.00 -0.02
CA LEU A 82 -8.61 -1.80 0.79
C LEU A 82 -9.54 -1.76 2.00
N GLU A 83 -10.83 -2.07 1.82
CA GLU A 83 -11.79 -2.16 2.92
C GLU A 83 -11.47 -3.31 3.88
N GLU A 84 -10.97 -4.44 3.38
CA GLU A 84 -10.49 -5.53 4.23
C GLU A 84 -9.31 -5.08 5.12
N ILE A 85 -8.33 -4.38 4.57
CA ILE A 85 -7.19 -3.84 5.33
C ILE A 85 -7.63 -2.81 6.36
N LYS A 86 -8.60 -1.95 6.02
CA LYS A 86 -9.20 -1.02 6.98
C LYS A 86 -9.83 -1.77 8.16
N SER A 87 -10.53 -2.86 7.90
CA SER A 87 -11.17 -3.67 8.94
C SER A 87 -10.16 -4.34 9.89
N LEU A 88 -8.96 -4.65 9.39
CA LEU A 88 -7.86 -5.23 10.17
C LEU A 88 -7.08 -4.19 10.99
N GLY A 89 -7.43 -2.89 10.87
CA GLY A 89 -6.73 -1.81 11.57
C GLY A 89 -5.41 -1.39 10.91
N GLY A 90 -5.15 -1.83 9.67
CA GLY A 90 -3.96 -1.46 8.92
C GLY A 90 -3.98 0.01 8.48
N ASN A 91 -2.85 0.69 8.60
CA ASN A 91 -2.71 2.02 8.03
C ASN A 91 -2.59 1.91 6.53
N HIS A 92 -3.23 2.81 5.79
CA HIS A 92 -3.20 2.76 4.34
C HIS A 92 -3.05 4.14 3.71
N PHE A 93 -2.38 4.16 2.57
CA PHE A 93 -2.37 5.25 1.61
C PHE A 93 -2.79 4.68 0.26
N HIS A 94 -3.65 5.35 -0.48
CA HIS A 94 -3.98 4.93 -1.84
C HIS A 94 -3.77 6.08 -2.82
N ALA A 95 -3.16 5.76 -3.95
CA ALA A 95 -3.11 6.62 -5.12
C ALA A 95 -4.09 6.06 -6.15
N HIS A 96 -5.01 6.91 -6.59
CA HIS A 96 -5.91 6.64 -7.70
C HIS A 96 -5.96 7.88 -8.58
N HIS A 97 -5.91 7.69 -9.90
CA HIS A 97 -6.20 8.74 -10.84
C HIS A 97 -7.69 8.66 -11.19
N PRO A 98 -8.52 9.63 -10.80
CA PRO A 98 -9.91 9.66 -11.23
C PRO A 98 -9.96 10.12 -12.69
N GLY A 99 -9.91 9.21 -13.66
CA GLY A 99 -10.13 9.57 -15.06
C GLY A 99 -9.68 8.56 -16.12
N GLY A 100 -10.65 7.74 -16.56
CA GLY A 100 -10.63 6.89 -17.74
C GLY A 100 -12.02 6.38 -18.08
#